data_AF-A0A1F3BGG0-F1
#
_entry.id   AF-A0A1F3BGG0-F1
#
_cell.length_a   1.000
_cell.length_b   1.000
_cell.length_c   1.000
_cell.angle_alpha   90.00
_cell.angle_beta   90.00
_cell.angle_gamma   90.00
#
_symmetry.space_group_name_H-M   'P 1'
#
loop_
_entity.id
_entity.type
_entity.pdbx_description
1 polymer ?
#
loop_
_entity_poly.entity_id
_entity_poly.type
_entity_poly.pdbx_seq_one_letter_code
_entity_poly.pdbx_strand_id
1 'polypeptide(L)'
;MDKKPNGAAVAAYISAMLGLLVMGTVHTMTGASASFSTWVLSIGKLWIPNAQGIGPYSGKETFLLVAWILSWAVLHMLLRKRDVKLAVPVVVFVVGMALATLFVYTPFIDFILGK
;
A
#
# COMPACT_ATOMS: atom_id res chain seq x y z
N MET A 1 -26.88 21.66 -10.92
CA MET A 1 -26.36 20.50 -10.15
C MET A 1 -25.20 21.01 -9.32
N ASP A 2 -25.32 21.04 -7.99
CA ASP A 2 -24.22 21.49 -7.13
C ASP A 2 -23.06 20.50 -7.18
N LYS A 3 -21.87 21.01 -7.56
CA LYS A 3 -20.65 20.21 -7.64
C LYS A 3 -20.22 19.87 -6.20
N LYS A 4 -20.40 18.62 -5.79
CA LYS A 4 -19.86 18.14 -4.50
C LYS A 4 -18.32 18.21 -4.53
N PRO A 5 -17.66 18.64 -3.43
CA PRO A 5 -16.20 18.64 -3.35
C PRO A 5 -15.62 17.25 -3.66
N ASN A 6 -14.59 17.20 -4.51
CA ASN A 6 -13.99 15.94 -4.96
C ASN A 6 -12.86 15.43 -4.04
N GLY A 7 -12.44 16.20 -3.03
CA GLY A 7 -11.27 15.88 -2.22
C GLY A 7 -11.40 14.60 -1.38
N ALA A 8 -12.63 14.19 -1.03
CA ALA A 8 -12.85 12.89 -0.38
C ALA A 8 -12.50 11.70 -1.30
N ALA A 9 -12.80 11.82 -2.60
CA ALA A 9 -12.41 10.80 -3.58
C ALA A 9 -10.89 10.78 -3.78
N VAL A 10 -10.26 11.96 -3.84
CA VAL A 10 -8.80 12.10 -3.90
C VAL A 10 -8.12 11.41 -2.72
N ALA A 11 -8.60 11.65 -1.51
CA ALA A 11 -8.08 10.98 -0.32
C ALA A 11 -8.17 9.46 -0.41
N ALA A 12 -9.29 8.92 -0.93
CA ALA A 12 -9.53 7.49 -0.99
C ALA A 12 -8.58 6.73 -1.93
N TYR A 13 -8.36 7.22 -3.16
CA TYR A 13 -7.47 6.48 -4.08
C TYR A 13 -5.99 6.71 -3.78
N ILE A 14 -5.60 7.89 -3.28
CA ILE A 14 -4.20 8.14 -2.87
C ILE A 14 -3.85 7.26 -1.66
N SER A 15 -4.73 7.15 -0.67
CA SER A 15 -4.48 6.27 0.47
C SER A 15 -4.38 4.81 0.04
N ALA A 16 -5.24 4.35 -0.89
CA ALA A 16 -5.18 2.99 -1.41
C ALA A 16 -3.83 2.70 -2.08
N MET A 17 -3.35 3.64 -2.91
CA MET A 17 -2.02 3.56 -3.52
C MET A 17 -0.90 3.52 -2.47
N LEU A 18 -1.00 4.30 -1.38
CA LEU A 18 -0.01 4.27 -0.29
C LEU A 18 0.01 2.92 0.42
N GLY A 19 -1.15 2.33 0.69
CA GLY A 19 -1.24 0.98 1.26
C GLY A 19 -0.55 -0.06 0.39
N LEU A 20 -0.80 -0.02 -0.93
CA LEU A 20 -0.19 -0.92 -1.90
C LEU A 20 1.33 -0.71 -2.03
N LEU A 21 1.80 0.53 -2.05
CA LEU A 21 3.24 0.84 -2.06
C LEU A 21 3.96 0.30 -0.84
N VAL A 22 3.36 0.48 0.35
CA VAL A 22 3.91 -0.06 1.60
C VAL A 22 3.95 -1.58 1.55
N MET A 23 2.88 -2.23 1.10
CA MET A 23 2.86 -3.69 0.94
C MET A 23 3.92 -4.19 -0.04
N GLY A 24 4.06 -3.56 -1.20
CA GLY A 24 5.07 -3.91 -2.20
C GLY A 24 6.49 -3.77 -1.65
N THR A 25 6.75 -2.68 -0.91
CA THR A 25 8.05 -2.45 -0.25
C THR A 25 8.35 -3.56 0.75
N VAL A 26 7.40 -3.87 1.64
CA VAL A 26 7.53 -4.97 2.61
C VAL A 26 7.73 -6.30 1.87
N HIS A 27 6.99 -6.54 0.78
CA HIS A 27 7.14 -7.74 -0.03
C HIS A 27 8.56 -7.90 -0.57
N THR A 28 9.12 -6.86 -1.19
CA THR A 28 10.51 -6.84 -1.67
C THR A 28 11.51 -7.10 -0.53
N MET A 29 11.33 -6.42 0.61
CA MET A 29 12.22 -6.60 1.78
C MET A 29 12.17 -8.01 2.38
N THR A 30 11.00 -8.68 2.37
CA THR A 30 10.91 -10.07 2.83
C THR A 30 11.64 -11.06 1.90
N GLY A 31 11.77 -10.73 0.61
CA GLY A 31 12.59 -11.52 -0.33
C GLY A 31 14.10 -11.34 -0.13
N ALA A 32 14.50 -10.24 0.50
CA ALA A 32 15.89 -9.92 0.81
C ALA A 32 16.38 -10.55 2.13
N SER A 33 15.50 -10.70 3.13
CA SER A 33 15.87 -11.19 4.47
C SER A 33 14.86 -12.17 5.06
N ALA A 34 15.35 -13.38 5.38
CA ALA A 34 14.56 -14.42 6.03
C ALA A 34 14.07 -13.99 7.44
N SER A 35 14.93 -13.33 8.23
CA SER A 35 14.57 -12.85 9.57
C SER A 35 13.45 -11.81 9.51
N PHE A 36 13.51 -10.89 8.54
CA PHE A 36 12.43 -9.92 8.34
C PHE A 36 11.13 -10.60 7.90
N SER A 37 11.20 -11.59 7.01
CA SER A 37 10.05 -12.39 6.61
C SER A 37 9.37 -13.09 7.80
N THR A 38 10.14 -13.72 8.70
CA THR A 38 9.59 -14.36 9.90
C THR A 38 8.94 -13.34 10.84
N TRP A 39 9.53 -12.16 10.99
CA TRP A 39 8.94 -11.09 11.79
C TRP A 39 7.61 -10.59 11.20
N VAL A 40 7.55 -10.32 9.90
CA VAL A 40 6.30 -9.92 9.22
C VAL A 40 5.21 -10.98 9.39
N LEU A 41 5.56 -12.26 9.26
CA LEU A 41 4.63 -13.36 9.51
C LEU A 41 4.10 -13.37 10.95
N SER A 42 4.96 -13.07 11.94
CA SER A 42 4.56 -13.00 13.36
C SER A 42 3.51 -11.92 13.62
N ILE A 43 3.58 -10.79 12.91
CA ILE A 43 2.58 -9.73 12.95
C ILE A 43 1.24 -10.23 12.38
N GLY A 44 1.26 -10.95 11.26
CA GLY A 44 0.05 -11.55 10.69
C GLY A 44 -0.64 -12.55 11.63
N LYS A 45 0.15 -13.39 12.31
CA LYS A 45 -0.34 -14.37 13.28
C LYS A 45 -1.06 -13.74 14.48
N LEU A 46 -0.82 -12.47 14.77
CA LEU A 46 -1.41 -11.79 15.93
C LEU A 46 -2.93 -11.65 15.81
N TRP A 47 -3.45 -11.48 14.59
CA TRP A 47 -4.86 -11.14 14.38
C TRP A 47 -5.52 -11.84 13.20
N ILE A 48 -4.75 -12.44 12.28
CA ILE A 48 -5.30 -13.16 11.13
C ILE A 48 -5.41 -14.66 11.45
N PRO A 49 -6.63 -15.23 11.54
CA PRO A 49 -6.80 -16.66 11.75
C PRO A 49 -6.13 -17.44 10.62
N ASN A 50 -5.39 -18.50 10.96
CA ASN A 50 -4.66 -19.31 9.99
C ASN A 50 -3.72 -18.51 9.08
N ALA A 51 -3.09 -17.44 9.59
CA ALA A 51 -2.18 -16.58 8.83
C ALA A 51 -1.16 -17.38 7.97
N GLN A 52 -0.61 -18.49 8.48
CA GLN A 52 0.37 -19.29 7.74
C GLN A 52 -0.18 -19.93 6.46
N GLY A 53 -1.49 -20.17 6.37
CA GLY A 53 -2.15 -20.77 5.21
C GLY A 53 -2.38 -19.80 4.04
N ILE A 54 -2.15 -18.51 4.24
CA ILE A 54 -2.37 -17.44 3.24
C ILE A 54 -1.14 -17.28 2.32
N GLY A 55 -0.08 -18.06 2.55
CA GLY A 55 1.10 -18.10 1.71
C GLY A 55 2.00 -16.87 1.89
N PRO A 56 2.73 -16.45 0.83
CA PRO A 56 3.79 -15.43 0.92
C PRO A 56 3.33 -14.03 1.33
N TYR A 57 2.02 -13.79 1.36
CA TYR A 57 1.42 -12.51 1.74
C TYR A 57 1.05 -12.42 3.22
N SER A 58 1.18 -13.52 3.95
CA SER A 58 0.87 -13.58 5.36
C SER A 58 1.60 -12.49 6.17
N GLY A 59 0.82 -11.63 6.83
CA GLY A 59 1.32 -10.50 7.61
C GLY A 59 1.54 -9.21 6.81
N LYS A 60 1.88 -9.28 5.51
CA LYS A 60 2.08 -8.10 4.65
C LYS A 60 0.81 -7.26 4.50
N GLU A 61 -0.34 -7.93 4.46
CA GLU A 61 -1.66 -7.31 4.41
C GLU A 61 -1.95 -6.41 5.63
N THR A 62 -1.35 -6.71 6.79
CA THR A 62 -1.46 -5.85 7.98
C THR A 62 -0.82 -4.50 7.73
N PHE A 63 0.37 -4.48 7.12
CA PHE A 63 1.08 -3.24 6.79
C PHE A 63 0.32 -2.43 5.74
N LEU A 64 -0.26 -3.11 4.74
CA LEU A 64 -1.16 -2.48 3.77
C LEU A 64 -2.31 -1.79 4.49
N LEU A 65 -3.03 -2.54 5.33
CA LEU A 65 -4.23 -2.08 6.02
C LEU A 65 -3.93 -0.88 6.91
N VAL A 66 -2.88 -0.98 7.73
CA VAL A 66 -2.45 0.10 8.64
C VAL A 66 -2.05 1.35 7.85
N ALA A 67 -1.21 1.21 6.83
CA ALA A 67 -0.79 2.35 6.01
C ALA A 67 -1.98 3.00 5.28
N TRP A 68 -2.89 2.18 4.74
CA TRP A 68 -4.11 2.65 4.10
C TRP A 68 -5.01 3.42 5.07
N ILE A 69 -5.33 2.87 6.24
CA ILE A 69 -6.21 3.52 7.24
C ILE A 69 -5.60 4.82 7.75
N LEU A 70 -4.32 4.79 8.14
CA LEU A 70 -3.64 5.98 8.69
C LEU A 70 -3.56 7.10 7.66
N SER A 71 -3.13 6.78 6.43
CA SER A 71 -3.05 7.77 5.36
C SER A 71 -4.43 8.27 4.93
N TRP A 72 -5.42 7.38 4.84
CA TRP A 72 -6.79 7.75 4.52
C TRP A 72 -7.36 8.70 5.57
N ALA A 73 -7.22 8.39 6.87
CA ALA A 73 -7.74 9.25 7.94
C ALA A 73 -7.17 10.67 7.84
N VAL A 74 -5.85 10.79 7.67
CA VAL A 74 -5.17 12.08 7.51
C VAL A 74 -5.65 12.80 6.24
N LEU A 75 -5.58 12.15 5.08
CA LEU A 75 -5.94 12.75 3.80
C LEU A 75 -7.42 13.12 3.74
N HIS A 76 -8.31 12.28 4.29
CA HIS A 76 -9.73 12.53 4.34
C HIS A 76 -10.02 13.76 5.20
N MET A 77 -9.44 13.88 6.40
CA MET A 77 -9.61 15.06 7.24
C MET A 77 -9.16 16.35 6.53
N LEU A 78 -8.04 16.29 5.80
CA LEU A 78 -7.46 17.45 5.09
C LEU A 78 -8.22 17.83 3.82
N LEU A 79 -8.75 16.87 3.08
CA LEU A 79 -9.27 17.07 1.72
C LEU A 79 -10.80 16.99 1.61
N ARG A 80 -11.52 16.39 2.58
CA ARG A 80 -12.97 16.11 2.44
C ARG A 80 -13.85 17.32 2.13
N LYS A 81 -13.42 18.54 2.48
CA LYS A 81 -14.15 19.79 2.22
C LYS A 81 -13.58 20.61 1.06
N ARG A 82 -12.55 20.11 0.37
CA ARG A 82 -11.82 20.84 -0.68
C ARG A 82 -12.20 20.34 -2.06
N ASP A 83 -12.26 21.25 -3.01
CA ASP A 83 -12.25 20.93 -4.44
C ASP A 83 -10.80 20.96 -4.93
N VAL A 84 -10.31 19.81 -5.37
CA VAL A 84 -8.92 19.55 -5.69
C VAL A 84 -8.78 19.43 -7.21
N LYS A 85 -7.77 20.08 -7.78
CA LYS A 85 -7.41 19.90 -9.19
C LYS A 85 -6.90 18.47 -9.40
N LEU A 86 -7.64 17.66 -10.16
CA LEU A 86 -7.40 16.22 -10.30
C LEU A 86 -6.11 15.85 -11.03
N ALA A 87 -5.55 16.74 -11.85
CA ALA A 87 -4.39 16.42 -12.68
C ALA A 87 -3.20 15.90 -11.87
N VAL A 88 -2.83 16.58 -10.78
CA VAL A 88 -1.64 16.19 -9.98
C VAL A 88 -1.90 14.89 -9.21
N PRO A 89 -2.98 14.75 -8.43
CA PRO A 89 -3.25 13.51 -7.71
C PRO A 89 -3.41 12.28 -8.60
N VAL A 90 -3.99 12.42 -9.79
CA VAL A 90 -4.10 11.31 -10.75
C VAL A 90 -2.73 10.88 -11.24
N VAL A 91 -1.83 11.81 -11.59
CA VAL A 91 -0.46 11.48 -11.99
C VAL A 91 0.28 10.78 -10.85
N VAL A 92 0.19 11.32 -9.63
CA VAL A 92 0.80 10.71 -8.44
C VAL A 92 0.28 9.29 -8.23
N PHE A 93 -1.02 9.09 -8.34
CA PHE A 93 -1.64 7.77 -8.23
C PHE A 93 -1.12 6.80 -9.28
N VAL A 94 -1.10 7.19 -10.56
CA VAL A 94 -0.65 6.32 -11.66
C VAL A 94 0.82 5.94 -11.49
N VAL A 95 1.69 6.90 -11.19
CA VAL A 95 3.12 6.64 -10.97
C VAL A 95 3.33 5.75 -9.74
N GLY A 96 2.65 6.05 -8.63
CA GLY A 96 2.78 5.25 -7.42
C GLY A 96 2.21 3.84 -7.57
N MET A 97 1.14 3.66 -8.33
CA MET A 97 0.63 2.33 -8.68
C MET A 97 1.63 1.55 -9.54
N ALA A 98 2.25 2.19 -10.53
CA ALA A 98 3.29 1.54 -11.35
C ALA A 98 4.47 1.08 -10.48
N LEU A 99 4.92 1.91 -9.54
CA LEU A 99 5.96 1.54 -8.57
C LEU A 99 5.52 0.40 -7.64
N ALA A 100 4.27 0.42 -7.15
CA ALA A 100 3.74 -0.65 -6.31
C ALA A 100 3.70 -1.99 -7.07
N THR A 101 3.31 -1.97 -8.35
CA THR A 101 3.33 -3.15 -9.21
C THR A 101 4.76 -3.67 -9.41
N LEU A 102 5.74 -2.79 -9.64
CA LEU A 102 7.14 -3.19 -9.77
C LEU A 102 7.65 -3.90 -8.51
N PHE A 103 7.32 -3.39 -7.32
CA PHE A 103 7.71 -4.00 -6.04
C PHE A 103 7.00 -5.32 -5.69
N VAL A 104 6.06 -5.77 -6.52
CA VAL A 104 5.44 -7.10 -6.42
C VAL A 104 5.87 -8.01 -7.57
N TYR A 105 6.36 -7.43 -8.68
CA TYR A 105 6.78 -8.16 -9.86
C TYR A 105 8.12 -8.87 -9.63
N THR A 106 8.08 -10.20 -9.52
CA THR A 106 9.23 -11.04 -9.17
C THR A 106 10.48 -10.79 -10.01
N PRO A 107 10.42 -10.70 -11.36
CA PRO A 107 11.62 -10.43 -12.16
C PRO A 107 12.29 -9.09 -11.85
N PHE A 108 11.52 -8.07 -11.44
CA PHE A 108 12.08 -6.79 -11.02
C PHE A 108 12.71 -6.88 -9.63
N ILE A 109 12.10 -7.64 -8.72
CA ILE A 109 12.66 -7.90 -7.39
C ILE A 109 13.97 -8.66 -7.51
N ASP A 110 14.01 -9.73 -8.30
CA ASP A 110 15.22 -10.54 -8.50
C ASP A 110 16.34 -9.69 -9.12
N PHE A 111 16.00 -8.86 -10.11
CA PHE A 111 16.93 -7.88 -10.70
C PHE A 111 17.50 -6.92 -9.64
N ILE A 112 16.67 -6.35 -8.76
CA ILE A 112 17.13 -5.47 -7.67
C ILE A 112 18.00 -6.22 -6.66
N LEU A 113 17.66 -7.47 -6.35
CA LEU A 113 18.37 -8.29 -5.37
C LEU A 113 19.62 -8.98 -5.94
N GLY A 114 19.87 -8.87 -7.24
CA GLY A 114 21.03 -9.47 -7.91
C GLY A 114 20.98 -11.00 -7.95
N LYS A 115 19.77 -11.58 -8.05
CA LYS A 115 19.53 -13.03 -8.12
C LYS A 115 19.20 -13.49 -9.53
#